data_AF-A0A0A5GDM6-F1
#
_entry.id   AF-A0A0A5GDM6-F1
#
_cell.length_a   1.000
_cell.length_b   1.000
_cell.length_c   1.000
_cell.angle_alpha   90.00
_cell.angle_beta   90.00
_cell.angle_gamma   90.00
#
_symmetry.space_group_name_H-M   'P 1'
#
loop_
_entity.id
_entity.type
_entity.pdbx_description
1 polymer ?
#
loop_
_entity_poly.entity_id
_entity_poly.type
_entity_poly.pdbx_seq_one_letter_code
_entity_poly.pdbx_strand_id
1 'polypeptide(L)'
;MKKVIDGAVYNTATAKKICEQRTEEFQNEKGADVKQLKQLFKTKSGKYFFFIHNTFISYACVNGDDLNPKFEEMELEEKKIIPVDYGLAFQFASEVQASGEQQKIIGKYFPELVNFETFEHQKIQKKIYLSEKANWYLEMMLTETEDTNSSLIEMLIVQQYQRLYSEGIMLRDPYFEMED
;
A
#
# COMPACT_ATOMS: atom_id res chain seq x y z
N MET A 1 -17.07 6.86 -12.69
CA MET A 1 -17.64 7.08 -11.35
C MET A 1 -17.10 8.40 -10.80
N LYS A 2 -17.97 9.23 -10.20
CA LYS A 2 -17.59 10.50 -9.55
C LYS A 2 -18.06 10.47 -8.10
N LYS A 3 -17.18 10.81 -7.16
CA LYS A 3 -17.50 10.92 -5.73
C LYS A 3 -16.82 12.16 -5.16
N VAL A 4 -17.51 12.86 -4.27
CA VAL A 4 -16.95 14.00 -3.54
C VAL A 4 -16.69 13.54 -2.11
N ILE A 5 -15.45 13.67 -1.65
CA ILE A 5 -15.02 13.26 -0.31
C ILE A 5 -14.13 14.39 0.21
N ASP A 6 -14.41 14.89 1.41
CA ASP A 6 -13.67 15.98 2.07
C ASP A 6 -13.43 17.21 1.17
N GLY A 7 -14.48 17.62 0.45
CA GLY A 7 -14.45 18.76 -0.47
C GLY A 7 -13.66 18.53 -1.77
N ALA A 8 -13.03 17.36 -1.96
CA ALA A 8 -12.30 16.99 -3.16
C ALA A 8 -13.13 16.12 -4.11
N VAL A 9 -13.03 16.39 -5.41
CA VAL A 9 -13.75 15.64 -6.46
C VAL A 9 -12.87 14.53 -7.00
N TYR A 10 -13.27 13.29 -6.76
CA TYR A 10 -12.64 12.08 -7.29
C TYR A 10 -13.48 11.56 -8.45
N ASN A 11 -12.93 11.61 -9.66
CA ASN A 11 -13.64 11.20 -10.87
C ASN A 11 -12.74 10.37 -11.76
N THR A 12 -13.13 9.10 -11.98
CA THR A 12 -12.39 8.15 -12.80
C THR A 12 -12.33 8.55 -14.28
N ALA A 13 -13.25 9.39 -14.78
CA ALA A 13 -13.26 9.84 -16.17
C ALA A 13 -12.26 10.98 -16.45
N THR A 14 -11.96 11.81 -15.44
CA THR A 14 -11.08 12.97 -15.58
C THR A 14 -9.71 12.78 -14.95
N ALA A 15 -9.56 11.79 -14.07
CA ALA A 15 -8.31 11.45 -13.41
C ALA A 15 -7.43 10.59 -14.32
N LYS A 16 -6.11 10.71 -14.18
CA LYS A 16 -5.16 9.89 -14.92
C LYS A 16 -4.94 8.58 -14.18
N LYS A 17 -5.20 7.46 -14.86
CA LYS A 17 -4.88 6.12 -14.35
C LYS A 17 -3.37 5.93 -14.33
N ILE A 18 -2.84 5.40 -13.23
CA ILE A 18 -1.41 5.14 -13.05
C ILE A 18 -1.12 3.66 -13.26
N CYS A 19 -1.74 2.80 -12.45
CA CYS A 19 -1.56 1.35 -12.50
C CYS A 19 -2.84 0.64 -12.06
N GLU A 20 -2.91 -0.67 -12.31
CA GLU A 20 -3.99 -1.53 -11.83
C GLU A 20 -3.49 -2.90 -11.44
N GLN A 21 -4.22 -3.53 -10.53
CA GLN A 21 -4.01 -4.89 -10.08
C GLN A 21 -5.35 -5.63 -10.19
N ARG A 22 -5.30 -6.86 -10.69
CA ARG A 22 -6.42 -7.78 -10.70
C ARG A 22 -6.11 -8.92 -9.74
N THR A 23 -7.02 -9.18 -8.83
CA THR A 23 -6.95 -10.30 -7.90
C THR A 23 -8.25 -11.07 -7.97
N GLU A 24 -8.17 -12.38 -7.77
CA GLU A 24 -9.32 -13.27 -7.66
C GLU A 24 -9.08 -14.09 -6.41
N GLU A 25 -9.87 -13.80 -5.37
CA GLU A 25 -9.70 -14.40 -4.06
C GLU A 25 -11.07 -14.70 -3.45
N PHE A 26 -11.15 -15.81 -2.73
CA PHE A 26 -12.34 -16.16 -1.97
C PHE A 26 -12.51 -15.21 -0.79
N GLN A 27 -13.59 -14.42 -0.77
CA GLN A 27 -13.90 -13.55 0.36
C GLN A 27 -15.00 -14.15 1.22
N ASN A 28 -14.63 -14.59 2.43
CA ASN A 28 -15.56 -15.21 3.39
C ASN A 28 -16.79 -14.35 3.69
N GLU A 29 -16.63 -13.02 3.75
CA GLU A 29 -17.74 -12.08 3.99
C GLU A 29 -18.78 -12.09 2.87
N LYS A 30 -18.37 -12.42 1.64
CA LYS A 30 -19.22 -12.48 0.45
C LYS A 30 -19.64 -13.91 0.10
N GLY A 31 -19.00 -14.90 0.71
CA GLY A 31 -19.27 -16.32 0.51
C GLY A 31 -18.95 -16.84 -0.89
N ALA A 32 -18.12 -16.12 -1.66
CA ALA A 32 -17.84 -16.41 -3.06
C ALA A 32 -16.45 -15.94 -3.46
N ASP A 33 -15.98 -16.44 -4.60
CA ASP A 33 -14.81 -15.89 -5.29
C ASP A 33 -15.12 -14.48 -5.78
N VAL A 34 -14.30 -13.52 -5.35
CA VAL A 34 -14.45 -12.11 -5.71
C VAL A 34 -13.34 -11.74 -6.68
N LYS A 35 -13.74 -11.36 -7.89
CA LYS A 35 -12.85 -10.75 -8.87
C LYS A 35 -12.74 -9.27 -8.55
N GLN A 36 -11.60 -8.88 -8.00
CA GLN A 36 -11.32 -7.51 -7.61
C GLN A 36 -10.37 -6.85 -8.60
N LEU A 37 -10.83 -5.73 -9.17
CA LEU A 37 -10.03 -4.81 -9.97
C LEU A 37 -9.75 -3.57 -9.13
N LYS A 38 -8.49 -3.41 -8.70
CA LYS A 38 -8.03 -2.24 -7.95
C LYS A 38 -7.17 -1.36 -8.85
N GLN A 39 -7.58 -0.11 -9.05
CA GLN A 39 -6.92 0.84 -9.94
C GLN A 39 -6.48 2.08 -9.16
N LEU A 40 -5.25 2.54 -9.40
CA LEU A 40 -4.72 3.77 -8.81
C LEU A 40 -4.87 4.94 -9.80
N PHE A 41 -5.38 6.07 -9.32
CA PHE A 41 -5.57 7.28 -10.11
C PHE A 41 -4.96 8.50 -9.43
N LYS A 42 -4.56 9.48 -10.26
CA LYS A 42 -4.18 10.83 -9.84
C LYS A 42 -5.15 11.86 -10.41
N THR A 43 -5.71 12.68 -9.53
CA THR A 43 -6.59 13.80 -9.89
C THR A 43 -5.77 14.97 -10.48
N LYS A 44 -6.45 15.91 -11.16
CA LYS A 44 -5.80 17.13 -11.67
C LYS A 44 -5.22 18.00 -10.54
N SER A 45 -5.81 17.95 -9.35
CA SER A 45 -5.34 18.66 -8.16
C SER A 45 -4.20 17.96 -7.44
N GLY A 46 -3.65 16.87 -8.01
CA GLY A 46 -2.48 16.17 -7.47
C GLY A 46 -2.78 15.12 -6.41
N LYS A 47 -4.04 14.97 -5.97
CA LYS A 47 -4.46 13.94 -4.99
C LYS A 47 -4.57 12.56 -5.64
N TYR A 48 -4.28 11.51 -4.87
CA TYR A 48 -4.36 10.12 -5.28
C TYR A 48 -5.61 9.43 -4.73
N PHE A 49 -6.11 8.42 -5.44
CA PHE A 49 -7.22 7.59 -4.97
C PHE A 49 -7.22 6.22 -5.62
N PHE A 50 -7.73 5.22 -4.90
CA PHE A 50 -8.08 3.93 -5.45
C PHE A 50 -9.51 3.91 -5.96
N PHE A 51 -9.69 3.28 -7.11
CA PHE A 51 -10.98 2.79 -7.58
C PHE A 51 -10.96 1.27 -7.45
N ILE A 52 -11.86 0.74 -6.65
CA ILE A 52 -12.02 -0.71 -6.42
C ILE A 52 -13.33 -1.12 -7.06
N HIS A 53 -13.26 -2.11 -7.94
CA HIS A 53 -14.41 -2.74 -8.55
C HIS A 53 -14.36 -4.24 -8.30
N ASN A 54 -15.34 -4.73 -7.55
CA ASN A 54 -15.49 -6.14 -7.24
C ASN A 54 -16.66 -6.71 -8.04
N THR A 55 -16.47 -7.89 -8.61
CA THR A 55 -17.56 -8.69 -9.20
C THR A 55 -17.57 -10.07 -8.55
N PHE A 56 -18.74 -10.53 -8.13
CA PHE A 56 -18.91 -11.81 -7.46
C PHE A 56 -20.34 -12.33 -7.63
N ILE A 57 -20.53 -13.64 -7.54
CA ILE A 57 -21.84 -14.28 -7.63
C ILE A 57 -22.45 -14.37 -6.23
N SER A 58 -23.69 -13.94 -6.07
CA SER A 58 -24.41 -14.08 -4.81
C SER A 58 -25.91 -14.20 -5.03
N TYR A 59 -26.63 -14.68 -4.02
CA TYR A 59 -28.09 -14.78 -4.05
C TYR A 59 -28.70 -13.40 -3.82
N ALA A 60 -29.42 -12.88 -4.81
CA ALA A 60 -30.11 -11.61 -4.75
C ALA A 60 -31.63 -11.81 -4.73
N CYS A 61 -32.34 -11.01 -3.93
CA CYS A 61 -33.80 -11.01 -3.91
C CYS A 61 -34.33 -10.36 -5.20
N VAL A 62 -35.06 -11.13 -6.01
CA VAL A 62 -35.51 -10.71 -7.35
C VAL A 62 -36.91 -10.11 -7.33
N ASN A 63 -37.74 -10.50 -6.38
CA ASN A 63 -39.15 -10.08 -6.31
C ASN A 63 -39.41 -8.89 -5.38
N GLY A 64 -38.44 -8.47 -4.57
CA GLY A 64 -38.60 -7.34 -3.64
C GLY A 64 -39.75 -7.53 -2.64
N ASP A 65 -40.14 -8.78 -2.36
CA ASP A 65 -41.24 -9.12 -1.46
C ASP A 65 -40.67 -9.46 -0.08
N ASP A 66 -40.99 -8.63 0.91
CA ASP A 66 -40.54 -8.80 2.29
C ASP A 66 -41.19 -10.01 2.99
N LEU A 67 -42.36 -10.47 2.51
CA LEU A 67 -43.10 -11.58 3.13
C LEU A 67 -42.71 -12.93 2.54
N ASN A 68 -42.33 -12.99 1.26
CA ASN A 68 -41.87 -14.21 0.60
C ASN A 68 -40.79 -13.93 -0.46
N PRO A 69 -39.55 -13.63 -0.03
CA PRO A 69 -38.47 -13.27 -0.93
C PRO A 69 -38.06 -14.47 -1.80
N LYS A 70 -37.92 -14.23 -3.10
CA LYS A 70 -37.36 -15.17 -4.07
C LYS A 70 -35.93 -14.78 -4.37
N PHE A 71 -35.01 -15.71 -4.12
CA PHE A 71 -33.60 -15.51 -4.35
C PHE A 71 -33.14 -16.25 -5.62
N GLU A 72 -32.38 -15.56 -6.47
CA GLU A 72 -31.69 -16.16 -7.61
C GLU A 72 -30.21 -15.81 -7.55
N GLU A 73 -29.35 -16.70 -8.06
CA GLU A 73 -27.92 -16.42 -8.22
C GLU A 73 -27.72 -15.36 -9.30
N MET A 74 -27.12 -14.24 -8.92
CA MET A 74 -26.84 -13.14 -9.82
C MET A 74 -25.41 -12.64 -9.63
N GLU A 75 -24.80 -12.15 -10.70
CA GLU A 75 -23.53 -11.43 -10.63
C GLU A 75 -23.77 -10.03 -10.07
N LEU A 76 -23.17 -9.75 -8.92
CA LEU A 76 -23.23 -8.46 -8.23
C LEU A 76 -21.95 -7.67 -8.47
N GLU A 77 -22.11 -6.36 -8.68
CA GLU A 77 -21.01 -5.42 -8.84
C GLU A 77 -20.93 -4.46 -7.64
N GLU A 78 -19.77 -4.39 -6.99
CA GLU A 78 -19.49 -3.38 -5.96
C GLU A 78 -18.40 -2.42 -6.48
N LYS A 79 -18.65 -1.11 -6.39
CA LYS A 79 -17.72 -0.06 -6.85
C LYS A 79 -17.46 0.94 -5.73
N LYS A 80 -16.18 1.17 -5.40
CA LYS A 80 -15.76 2.08 -4.33
C LYS A 80 -14.62 2.99 -4.77
N ILE A 81 -14.63 4.22 -4.27
CA ILE A 81 -13.53 5.18 -4.37
C ILE A 81 -12.98 5.42 -2.96
N ILE A 82 -11.67 5.29 -2.81
CA ILE A 82 -10.94 5.50 -1.55
C ILE A 82 -9.81 6.49 -1.79
N PRO A 83 -9.87 7.71 -1.22
CA PRO A 83 -8.74 8.63 -1.22
C PRO A 83 -7.53 8.00 -0.55
N VAL A 84 -6.33 8.21 -1.10
CA VAL A 84 -5.10 7.74 -0.47
C VAL A 84 -4.02 8.80 -0.50
N ASP A 85 -3.11 8.69 0.46
CA ASP A 85 -1.90 9.48 0.53
C ASP A 85 -0.87 9.02 -0.50
N TYR A 86 0.24 9.74 -0.58
CA TYR A 86 1.33 9.41 -1.47
C TYR A 86 2.00 8.08 -1.08
N GLY A 87 2.18 7.82 0.22
CA GLY A 87 2.85 6.62 0.73
C GLY A 87 2.16 5.32 0.31
N LEU A 88 0.84 5.22 0.52
CA LEU A 88 0.06 4.05 0.10
C LEU A 88 -0.03 3.94 -1.43
N ALA A 89 -0.10 5.07 -2.14
CA ALA A 89 -0.08 5.08 -3.60
C ALA A 89 1.26 4.57 -4.15
N PHE A 90 2.37 4.96 -3.53
CA PHE A 90 3.73 4.50 -3.86
C PHE A 90 3.90 3.00 -3.58
N GLN A 91 3.50 2.55 -2.38
CA GLN A 91 3.56 1.14 -2.02
C GLN A 91 2.79 0.28 -3.04
N PHE A 92 1.55 0.66 -3.35
CA PHE A 92 0.74 -0.05 -4.34
C PHE A 92 1.42 -0.05 -5.73
N ALA A 93 1.97 1.08 -6.17
CA ALA A 93 2.69 1.16 -7.43
C ALA A 93 3.96 0.29 -7.46
N SER A 94 4.60 0.07 -6.30
CA SER A 94 5.79 -0.78 -6.15
C SER A 94 5.46 -2.28 -6.15
N GLU A 95 4.29 -2.66 -5.64
CA GLU A 95 3.82 -4.05 -5.57
C GLU A 95 3.27 -4.54 -6.91
N VAL A 96 2.75 -3.64 -7.74
CA VAL A 96 2.31 -3.96 -9.09
C VAL A 96 3.54 -4.30 -9.94
N GLN A 97 3.70 -5.59 -10.27
CA GLN A 97 4.70 -6.04 -11.26
C GLN A 97 4.36 -5.47 -12.65
N ALA A 98 4.82 -4.26 -12.92
CA ALA A 98 4.59 -3.56 -14.17
C ALA A 98 5.72 -3.89 -15.16
N SER A 99 5.36 -4.39 -16.35
CA SER A 99 6.29 -4.59 -17.46
C SER A 99 6.06 -3.57 -18.58
N GLY A 100 7.13 -3.17 -19.27
CA GLY A 100 7.06 -2.35 -20.49
C GLY A 100 6.48 -0.95 -20.30
N GLU A 101 5.32 -0.68 -20.90
CA GLU A 101 4.69 0.65 -20.94
C GLU A 101 4.14 1.11 -19.59
N GLN A 102 3.61 0.18 -18.78
CA GLN A 102 3.07 0.51 -17.46
C GLN A 102 4.17 1.02 -16.52
N GLN A 103 5.37 0.46 -16.61
CA GLN A 103 6.51 0.91 -15.81
C GLN A 103 6.95 2.33 -16.16
N LYS A 104 6.93 2.69 -17.45
CA LYS A 104 7.17 4.07 -17.90
C LYS A 104 6.10 5.04 -17.40
N ILE A 105 4.85 4.60 -17.33
CA ILE A 105 3.75 5.42 -16.81
C ILE A 105 3.89 5.62 -15.31
N ILE A 106 4.10 4.55 -14.55
CA ILE A 106 4.35 4.58 -13.10
C ILE A 106 5.54 5.51 -12.82
N GLY A 107 6.63 5.37 -13.57
CA GLY A 107 7.82 6.18 -13.43
C GLY A 107 7.65 7.68 -13.66
N LYS A 108 6.65 8.10 -14.46
CA LYS A 108 6.30 9.52 -14.60
C LYS A 108 5.65 10.11 -13.35
N TYR A 109 5.02 9.28 -12.53
CA TYR A 109 4.33 9.70 -11.30
C TYR A 109 5.13 9.40 -10.04
N PHE A 110 6.00 8.39 -10.09
CA PHE A 110 6.84 7.90 -9.01
C PHE A 110 8.25 7.66 -9.58
N PRO A 111 9.02 8.73 -9.83
CA PRO A 111 10.37 8.62 -10.38
C PRO A 111 11.31 7.78 -9.51
N GLU A 112 11.03 7.67 -8.21
CA GLU A 112 11.79 6.86 -7.26
C GLU A 112 11.72 5.35 -7.57
N LEU A 113 10.73 4.90 -8.35
CA LEU A 113 10.59 3.51 -8.78
C LEU A 113 11.35 3.17 -10.08
N VAL A 114 11.86 4.17 -10.80
CA VAL A 114 12.52 3.99 -12.11
C VAL A 114 14.00 3.68 -11.96
N ASN A 115 14.63 4.14 -10.87
CA ASN A 115 16.00 3.80 -10.56
C ASN A 115 16.03 2.38 -9.97
N PHE A 116 16.13 1.39 -10.86
CA PHE A 116 16.25 -0.02 -10.50
C PHE A 116 17.43 -0.34 -9.57
N GLU A 117 18.50 0.47 -9.59
CA GLU A 117 19.62 0.36 -8.65
C GLU A 117 19.18 0.61 -7.20
N THR A 118 18.15 1.44 -6.99
CA THR A 118 17.65 1.79 -5.65
C THR A 118 16.72 0.72 -5.08
N PHE A 119 16.12 -0.15 -5.89
CA PHE A 119 15.19 -1.18 -5.42
C PHE A 119 15.91 -2.42 -4.88
N GLU A 120 16.99 -2.85 -5.56
CA GLU A 120 17.94 -3.80 -4.97
C GLU A 120 18.61 -3.18 -3.75
N HIS A 121 19.04 -1.92 -3.81
CA HIS A 121 19.56 -1.24 -2.64
C HIS A 121 18.55 -1.16 -1.49
N GLN A 122 17.26 -0.91 -1.73
CA GLN A 122 16.24 -0.86 -0.67
C GLN A 122 15.93 -2.25 -0.10
N LYS A 123 15.91 -3.30 -0.92
CA LYS A 123 15.78 -4.69 -0.44
C LYS A 123 17.02 -5.13 0.34
N ILE A 124 18.20 -4.78 -0.15
CA ILE A 124 19.49 -5.03 0.50
C ILE A 124 19.56 -4.21 1.79
N GLN A 125 19.15 -2.94 1.80
CA GLN A 125 19.07 -2.07 2.97
C GLN A 125 18.08 -2.61 4.01
N LYS A 126 16.91 -3.11 3.59
CA LYS A 126 15.94 -3.74 4.50
C LYS A 126 16.47 -5.04 5.07
N LYS A 127 17.20 -5.84 4.28
CA LYS A 127 17.87 -7.07 4.73
C LYS A 127 19.04 -6.78 5.67
N ILE A 128 19.86 -5.79 5.37
CA ILE A 128 20.95 -5.31 6.23
C ILE A 128 20.35 -4.76 7.53
N TYR A 129 19.30 -3.94 7.46
CA TYR A 129 18.57 -3.47 8.64
C TYR A 129 18.07 -4.61 9.52
N LEU A 130 17.42 -5.62 8.94
CA LEU A 130 16.95 -6.81 9.68
C LEU A 130 18.11 -7.65 10.26
N SER A 131 19.20 -7.80 9.50
CA SER A 131 20.38 -8.57 9.91
C SER A 131 21.18 -7.90 11.02
N GLU A 132 21.44 -6.60 10.89
CA GLU A 132 22.13 -5.80 11.92
C GLU A 132 21.26 -5.66 13.16
N LYS A 133 19.94 -5.44 13.00
CA LYS A 133 18.99 -5.45 14.11
C LYS A 133 19.01 -6.81 14.83
N ALA A 134 19.00 -7.92 14.10
CA ALA A 134 19.05 -9.26 14.69
C ALA A 134 20.40 -9.56 15.37
N ASN A 135 21.53 -9.21 14.74
CA ASN A 135 22.87 -9.37 15.32
C ASN A 135 23.01 -8.55 16.60
N TRP A 136 22.53 -7.32 16.58
CA TRP A 136 22.56 -6.45 17.74
C TRP A 136 21.64 -6.94 18.87
N TYR A 137 20.44 -7.45 18.56
CA TYR A 137 19.61 -8.14 19.56
C TYR A 137 20.29 -9.37 20.16
N LEU A 138 21.03 -10.13 19.35
CA LEU A 138 21.80 -11.29 19.81
C LEU A 138 22.96 -10.85 20.71
N GLU A 139 23.69 -9.80 20.34
CA GLU A 139 24.76 -9.22 21.16
C GLU A 139 24.22 -8.68 22.49
N MET A 140 23.07 -7.99 22.47
CA MET A 140 22.40 -7.47 23.67
C MET A 140 21.87 -8.58 24.59
N MET A 141 21.32 -9.67 24.02
CA MET A 141 20.94 -10.86 24.79
C MET A 141 22.16 -11.57 25.42
N LEU A 142 23.33 -11.45 24.80
CA LEU A 142 24.58 -12.00 25.31
C LEU A 142 25.27 -11.11 26.36
N THR A 143 24.95 -9.81 26.43
CA THR A 143 25.76 -8.83 27.16
C THR A 143 25.23 -8.31 28.49
N GLU A 144 23.94 -8.37 28.87
CA GLU A 144 23.49 -8.39 30.29
C GLU A 144 21.96 -8.19 30.53
N THR A 145 21.43 -9.02 31.46
CA THR A 145 20.33 -8.80 32.43
C THR A 145 18.85 -8.70 32.01
N GLU A 146 17.99 -9.22 32.87
CA GLU A 146 16.58 -9.66 32.69
C GLU A 146 15.53 -8.61 32.28
N ASP A 147 15.91 -7.35 32.01
CA ASP A 147 14.94 -6.27 31.72
C ASP A 147 15.03 -5.79 30.27
N THR A 148 14.24 -6.40 29.39
CA THR A 148 14.03 -5.98 28.00
C THR A 148 13.18 -4.71 27.94
N ASN A 149 13.80 -3.55 28.21
CA ASN A 149 13.14 -2.25 28.14
C ASN A 149 13.03 -1.79 26.66
N SER A 150 11.90 -2.11 26.03
CA SER A 150 11.60 -1.85 24.60
C SER A 150 11.87 -0.40 24.14
N SER A 151 11.68 0.60 25.02
CA SER A 151 11.91 2.01 24.67
C SER A 151 13.40 2.37 24.54
N LEU A 152 14.27 1.74 25.33
CA LEU A 152 15.72 1.92 25.25
C LEU A 152 16.23 1.39 23.90
N ILE A 153 15.65 0.29 23.44
CA ILE A 153 15.97 -0.34 22.17
C ILE A 153 15.56 0.56 20.99
N GLU A 154 14.36 1.14 21.02
CA GLU A 154 13.91 2.07 19.99
C GLU A 154 14.80 3.32 19.90
N MET A 155 15.18 3.90 21.04
CA MET A 155 16.08 5.06 21.08
C MET A 155 17.45 4.76 20.48
N LEU A 156 18.03 3.59 20.75
CA LEU A 156 19.34 3.18 20.22
C LEU A 156 19.29 2.90 18.71
N ILE A 157 18.17 2.36 18.20
CA ILE A 157 17.93 2.16 16.76
C ILE A 157 17.89 3.52 16.04
N VAL A 158 17.20 4.51 16.61
CA VAL A 158 17.13 5.86 16.04
C VAL A 158 18.53 6.50 15.98
N GLN A 159 19.30 6.42 17.07
CA GLN A 159 20.65 7.00 17.14
C GLN A 159 21.63 6.39 16.12
N GLN A 160 21.61 5.07 15.92
CA GLN A 160 22.45 4.43 14.91
C GLN A 160 22.04 4.82 13.50
N TYR A 161 20.74 5.01 13.27
CA TYR A 161 20.24 5.43 11.98
C TYR A 161 20.71 6.85 11.61
N GLN A 162 20.61 7.79 12.56
CA GLN A 162 21.13 9.15 12.41
C GLN A 162 22.63 9.15 12.15
N ARG A 163 23.39 8.28 12.83
CA ARG A 163 24.83 8.11 12.59
C ARG A 163 25.12 7.64 11.16
N LEU A 164 24.44 6.59 10.68
CA LEU A 164 24.62 6.07 9.31
C LEU A 164 24.19 7.06 8.22
N TYR A 165 23.21 7.92 8.51
CA TYR A 165 22.86 9.06 7.64
C TYR A 165 23.96 10.12 7.60
N SER A 166 24.56 10.45 8.75
CA SER A 166 25.68 11.39 8.83
C SER A 166 26.95 10.90 8.11
N GLU A 167 27.17 9.58 8.07
CA GLU A 167 28.26 8.93 7.35
C GLU A 167 28.01 8.83 5.82
N GLY A 168 26.83 9.28 5.34
CA GLY A 168 26.46 9.27 3.92
C GLY A 168 26.11 7.89 3.36
N ILE A 169 26.02 6.88 4.22
CA ILE A 169 25.66 5.50 3.85
C ILE A 169 24.14 5.37 3.66
N MET A 170 23.36 6.12 4.44
CA MET A 170 21.91 6.27 4.27
C MET A 170 21.59 7.57 3.51
N LEU A 171 20.69 7.49 2.53
CA LEU A 171 20.27 8.63 1.70
C LEU A 171 19.10 9.44 2.29
N ARG A 172 18.42 8.92 3.32
CA ARG A 172 17.29 9.58 3.98
C ARG A 172 17.24 9.21 5.45
N ASP A 173 16.90 10.15 6.31
CA ASP A 173 16.55 9.90 7.71
C ASP A 173 15.01 9.73 7.84
N PRO A 174 14.49 8.54 8.15
CA PRO A 174 13.07 8.26 8.37
C PRO A 174 12.56 8.78 9.72
N TYR A 175 13.44 9.29 10.59
CA TYR A 175 13.08 9.88 11.89
C TYR A 175 13.23 11.40 11.93
N PHE A 176 13.52 12.05 10.79
CA PHE A 176 13.65 13.51 10.70
C PHE A 176 12.39 14.26 11.18
N GLU A 177 11.21 13.64 11.09
CA GLU A 177 9.93 14.21 11.56
C GLU A 177 9.62 13.87 13.03
N MET A 178 10.49 13.13 13.74
CA MET A 178 10.36 12.86 15.17
C MET A 178 11.14 13.84 16.05
N GLU A 179 11.82 14.82 15.45
CA GLU A 179 12.30 16.02 16.14
C GLU A 179 11.16 17.05 16.24
N ASP A 180 10.20 16.78 17.13
CA ASP A 180 9.39 17.77 17.87
C ASP A 180 8.72 17.10 19.09
#